data_AF-A0A7H4LXV4-F1
#
_entry.id   AF-A0A7H4LXV4-F1
#
_cell.length_a   1.000
_cell.length_b   1.000
_cell.length_c   1.000
_cell.angle_alpha   90.00
_cell.angle_beta   90.00
_cell.angle_gamma   90.00
#
_symmetry.space_group_name_H-M   'P 1'
#
loop_
_entity.id
_entity.type
_entity.pdbx_description
1 polymer ?
#
loop_
_entity_poly.entity_id
_entity_poly.type
_entity_poly.pdbx_seq_one_letter_code
_entity_poly.pdbx_strand_id
1 'polypeptide(L)' 'MMTAVSFIIGIVPMMLATGAGAQSRRIIGTTVFSGMLVATVIGILFIPSLYVLFQRLREWAHRRM' A
#
# COMPACT_ATOMS: atom_id res chain seq x y z
N MET A 1 10.07 0.30 -5.46
CA MET A 1 10.12 1.19 -4.28
C MET A 1 10.09 2.69 -4.62
N MET A 2 10.52 3.15 -5.80
CA MET A 2 10.46 4.59 -6.17
C MET A 2 9.06 5.22 -6.05
N THR A 3 8.01 4.50 -6.45
CA THR A 3 6.62 5.01 -6.44
C THR A 3 6.11 5.34 -5.04
N ALA A 4 6.31 4.44 -4.07
CA ALA A 4 5.86 4.63 -2.70
C ALA A 4 6.65 5.75 -2.00
N VAL A 5 7.97 5.80 -2.22
CA VAL A 5 8.83 6.82 -1.59
C VAL A 5 8.49 8.22 -2.09
N SER A 6 8.36 8.41 -3.40
CA SER A 6 7.98 9.72 -3.97
C SER A 6 6.60 10.16 -3.49
N PHE A 7 5.66 9.23 -3.35
CA PHE A 7 4.33 9.54 -2.84
C PHE A 7 4.34 9.93 -1.36
N ILE A 8 5.09 9.21 -0.51
CA ILE A 8 5.26 9.53 0.91
C ILE A 8 5.85 10.93 1.09
N ILE A 9 6.84 11.30 0.29
CA ILE A 9 7.42 12.65 0.32
C ILE A 9 6.38 13.70 -0.12
N GLY A 10 5.60 13.41 -1.15
CA GLY A 10 4.57 14.33 -1.67
C GLY A 10 3.42 14.65 -0.71
N ILE A 11 3.13 13.77 0.25
CA ILE A 11 2.05 13.97 1.25
C ILE A 11 2.52 14.65 2.55
N VAL A 12 3.83 14.80 2.77
CA VAL A 12 4.41 15.51 3.92
C VAL A 12 3.79 16.91 4.13
N PRO A 13 3.66 17.78 3.10
CA PRO A 13 3.02 19.09 3.30
C PRO A 13 1.55 19.00 3.69
N MET A 14 0.82 17.94 3.29
CA MET A 14 -0.56 17.71 3.75
C MET A 14 -0.62 17.37 5.24
N MET A 15 0.35 16.60 5.74
CA MET A 15 0.45 16.24 7.16
C MET A 15 0.81 17.43 8.06
N LEU A 16 1.50 18.42 7.51
CA LEU A 16 1.89 19.63 8.24
C LEU A 16 0.95 20.81 8.01
N ALA A 17 0.03 20.71 7.04
CA ALA A 17 -0.85 21.79 6.61
C ALA A 17 -1.55 22.48 7.80
N THR A 18 -1.60 23.81 7.72
CA THR A 18 -2.30 24.71 8.65
C THR A 18 -3.22 25.64 7.87
N GLY A 19 -4.35 26.05 8.45
CA GLY A 19 -5.37 26.88 7.79
C GLY A 19 -6.74 26.21 7.68
N ALA A 20 -7.63 26.78 6.87
CA ALA A 20 -8.99 26.25 6.68
C ALA A 20 -8.94 24.82 6.10
N GLY A 21 -9.64 23.88 6.74
CA GLY A 21 -9.62 22.47 6.35
C GLY A 21 -8.32 21.73 6.68
N ALA A 22 -7.41 22.31 7.46
CA ALA A 22 -6.14 21.67 7.84
C ALA A 22 -6.34 20.33 8.56
N GLN A 23 -7.35 20.22 9.44
CA GLN A 23 -7.65 18.96 10.12
C GLN A 23 -7.98 17.84 9.13
N SER A 24 -8.80 18.12 8.11
CA SER A 24 -9.12 17.14 7.07
C SER A 24 -7.88 16.70 6.29
N ARG A 25 -7.02 17.65 5.88
CA ARG A 25 -5.77 17.36 5.17
C ARG A 25 -4.79 16.54 6.02
N ARG A 26 -4.68 16.84 7.32
CA ARG A 26 -3.82 16.08 8.25
C ARG A 26 -4.33 14.66 8.46
N ILE A 27 -5.63 14.47 8.63
CA ILE A 27 -6.24 13.14 8.77
C ILE A 27 -6.00 12.30 7.52
N ILE A 28 -6.24 12.86 6.34
CA ILE A 28 -5.99 12.17 5.07
C ILE A 28 -4.50 11.85 4.92
N GLY A 29 -3.61 12.83 5.14
CA GLY A 29 -2.16 12.64 5.02
C GLY A 29 -1.62 11.55 5.95
N THR A 30 -2.02 11.55 7.23
CA THR A 30 -1.57 10.56 8.22
C THR A 30 -2.10 9.15 7.95
N THR A 31 -3.37 9.04 7.55
CA THR A 31 -4.00 7.76 7.17
C THR A 31 -3.30 7.15 5.96
N VAL A 32 -3.06 7.96 4.95
CA VAL A 32 -2.44 7.52 3.70
C VAL A 32 -0.96 7.18 3.90
N PHE A 33 -0.23 7.96 4.70
CA PHE A 33 1.18 7.69 5.03
C PHE A 33 1.36 6.33 5.71
N SER A 34 0.58 6.08 6.77
CA SER A 34 0.63 4.81 7.50
C SER A 34 0.18 3.65 6.62
N GLY A 35 -0.88 3.83 5.82
CA GLY A 35 -1.35 2.84 4.85
C GLY A 35 -0.29 2.45 3.82
N MET A 36 0.44 3.42 3.27
CA MET A 36 1.51 3.15 2.31
C MET A 36 2.71 2.40 2.92
N LEU A 37 3.10 2.73 4.15
CA LEU A 37 4.17 2.01 4.84
C LEU A 37 3.79 0.55 5.08
N VAL A 38 2.59 0.33 5.62
CA VAL A 38 2.07 -1.02 5.89
C VAL A 38 1.90 -1.80 4.59
N ALA A 39 1.29 -1.21 3.57
CA ALA A 39 1.08 -1.86 2.28
C ALA A 39 2.40 -2.23 1.60
N THR A 40 3.45 -1.42 1.74
CA THR A 40 4.77 -1.74 1.17
C THR A 40 5.40 -2.92 1.90
N VAL A 41 5.43 -2.90 3.24
CA VAL A 41 6.05 -3.98 4.03
C VAL A 41 5.29 -5.29 3.88
N ILE A 42 3.97 -5.26 4.06
CA ILE A 42 3.12 -6.45 3.94
C ILE A 42 3.07 -6.92 2.49
N GLY A 43 2.88 -6.00 1.54
CA GLY A 43 2.74 -6.31 0.12
C GLY A 43 3.95 -7.04 -0.47
N ILE A 44 5.18 -6.62 -0.12
CA ILE A 44 6.40 -7.30 -0.58
C ILE A 44 6.44 -8.78 -0.17
N LEU A 45 5.87 -9.13 0.98
CA LEU A 45 5.87 -10.50 1.49
C LEU A 45 4.62 -11.29 1.05
N PHE A 46 3.45 -10.68 1.13
CA PHE A 46 2.16 -11.33 0.90
C PHE A 46 1.85 -11.50 -0.58
N ILE A 47 2.14 -10.51 -1.43
CA ILE A 47 1.81 -10.58 -2.86
C ILE A 47 2.48 -11.79 -3.55
N PRO A 48 3.80 -12.04 -3.42
CA PRO A 48 4.42 -13.22 -4.04
C PRO A 48 3.91 -14.53 -3.41
N SER A 49 3.70 -14.56 -2.10
CA SER A 49 3.17 -15.74 -1.40
C SER A 49 1.77 -16.12 -1.89
N LEU A 50 0.89 -15.12 -2.03
CA LEU A 50 -0.45 -15.29 -2.58
C LEU A 50 -0.40 -15.70 -4.05
N TYR A 51 0.48 -15.09 -4.84
CA TYR A 51 0.67 -15.47 -6.25
C TYR A 51 1.05 -16.95 -6.38
N VAL A 52 2.02 -17.43 -5.59
CA VAL A 52 2.43 -18.84 -5.61
C VAL A 52 1.30 -19.76 -5.15
N LEU A 53 0.53 -19.36 -4.13
CA LEU A 53 -0.62 -20.13 -3.65
C LEU A 53 -1.68 -20.30 -4.76
N PHE A 54 -2.07 -19.21 -5.41
CA PHE A 54 -3.04 -19.26 -6.50
C PHE A 54 -2.49 -19.96 -7.75
N GLN A 55 -1.20 -19.82 -8.05
CA GLN A 55 -0.57 -20.55 -9.14
C GLN A 55 -0.61 -22.06 -8.90
N ARG A 56 -0.27 -22.52 -7.69
CA ARG A 56 -0.34 -23.95 -7.31
C ARG A 56 -1.76 -24.48 -7.35
N LEU A 57 -2.73 -23.70 -6.89
CA LEU A 57 -4.16 -24.05 -6.97
C LEU A 57 -4.60 -24.23 -8.43
N ARG A 58 -4.18 -23.33 -9.32
CA ARG A 58 -4.47 -23.41 -10.76
C ARG A 58 -3.84 -24.64 -11.40
N GLU A 59 -2.57 -24.92 -11.11
CA GLU A 59 -1.88 -26.11 -11.63
C GLU A 59 -2.52 -27.41 -11.15
N TRP A 60 -2.93 -27.47 -9.88
CA TRP A 60 -3.67 -28.62 -9.34
C TRP A 60 -5.03 -28.80 -10.01
N ALA A 61 -5.79 -27.71 -10.22
CA ALA A 61 -7.08 -27.75 -10.88
C ALA A 61 -6.96 -28.21 -12.34
N HIS A 62 -5.92 -27.77 -13.06
CA HIS A 62 -5.71 -28.16 -14.45
C HIS A 62 -5.30 -29.62 -14.62
N ARG A 63 -4.58 -30.21 -13.65
CA ARG A 63 -4.29 -31.66 -13.63
C ARG A 63 -5.51 -32.54 -13.33
N ARG A 64 -6.62 -31.94 -12.88
CA ARG A 64 -7.87 -32.65 -12.51
C ARG A 64 -8.90 -32.67 -13.65
N MET A 65 -8.68 -31.87 -14.70
CA MET A 65 -9.45 -31.88 -15.96
C MET A 65 -8.73 -32.71 -17.01
#